data_AF-A0AA88DR57-F1
#
_entry.id   AF-A0AA88DR57-F1
#
_cell.length_a   1.000
_cell.length_b   1.000
_cell.length_c   1.000
_cell.angle_alpha   90.00
_cell.angle_beta   90.00
_cell.angle_gamma   90.00
#
_symmetry.space_group_name_H-M   'P 1'
#
loop_
_entity.id
_entity.type
_entity.pdbx_description
1 polymer ?
#
loop_
_entity_poly.entity_id
_entity_poly.type
_entity_poly.pdbx_seq_one_letter_code
_entity_poly.pdbx_strand_id
1 'polypeptide(L)'
;MMYYNSDILAAQQDEFNSLKQRSMTVLEAVKKFEQLGRLCPELIPNIKEKVRRMIKMFWTDIFKQVNAGNSPPTLVFDCISRTIRAEYWINQDKEARAQIFKAKKEDKATERQLQPRQNQDAYAKG
;
A
#
# COMPACT_ATOMS: atom_id res chain seq x y z
N MET A 1 -32.46 -19.16 26.04
CA MET A 1 -32.21 -19.02 24.59
C MET A 1 -31.00 -18.11 24.42
N MET A 2 -29.91 -18.63 23.88
CA MET A 2 -28.62 -17.93 23.78
C MET A 2 -28.70 -16.86 22.67
N TYR A 3 -28.80 -15.59 23.06
CA TYR A 3 -28.71 -14.40 22.19
C TYR A 3 -27.25 -14.13 21.74
N TYR A 4 -26.54 -15.18 21.31
CA TYR A 4 -25.18 -15.07 20.80
C TYR A 4 -25.17 -15.59 19.37
N ASN A 5 -25.21 -14.69 18.39
CA ASN A 5 -24.27 -14.71 17.26
C ASN A 5 -24.67 -13.83 16.06
N SER A 6 -25.93 -13.43 15.88
CA SER A 6 -26.32 -12.69 14.66
C SER A 6 -25.54 -11.38 14.49
N ASP A 7 -25.44 -10.60 15.56
CA ASP A 7 -24.87 -9.26 15.51
C ASP A 7 -23.34 -9.30 15.43
N ILE A 8 -22.73 -10.30 16.08
CA ILE A 8 -21.28 -10.55 16.02
C ILE A 8 -20.89 -11.05 14.62
N LEU A 9 -21.68 -11.96 14.03
CA LEU A 9 -21.46 -12.45 12.68
C LEU A 9 -21.65 -11.35 11.64
N ALA A 10 -22.69 -10.52 11.79
CA ALA A 10 -22.91 -9.36 10.92
C ALA A 10 -21.74 -8.38 10.99
N ALA A 11 -21.27 -8.05 12.20
CA ALA A 11 -20.10 -7.19 12.38
C ALA A 11 -18.82 -7.76 11.75
N GLN A 12 -18.58 -9.07 11.87
CA GLN A 12 -17.43 -9.75 11.24
C GLN A 12 -17.52 -9.74 9.71
N GLN A 13 -18.73 -9.95 9.17
CA GLN A 13 -18.99 -9.89 7.73
C GLN A 13 -18.79 -8.47 7.18
N ASP A 14 -19.23 -7.45 7.91
CA ASP A 14 -18.99 -6.04 7.57
C ASP A 14 -17.50 -5.69 7.65
N GLU A 15 -16.79 -6.16 8.66
CA GLU A 15 -15.34 -5.99 8.78
C GLU A 15 -14.62 -6.63 7.59
N PHE A 16 -15.02 -7.85 7.20
CA PHE A 16 -14.43 -8.52 6.05
C PHE A 16 -14.73 -7.81 4.71
N ASN A 17 -15.95 -7.30 4.53
CA ASN A 17 -16.35 -6.60 3.31
C ASN A 17 -15.68 -5.22 3.19
N SER A 18 -15.40 -4.56 4.32
CA SER A 18 -14.72 -3.27 4.39
C SER A 18 -13.20 -3.37 4.50
N LEU A 19 -12.64 -4.59 4.58
CA LEU A 19 -11.20 -4.82 4.70
C LEU A 19 -10.45 -4.23 3.50
N LYS A 20 -9.51 -3.33 3.82
CA LYS A 20 -8.61 -2.68 2.87
C LYS A 20 -7.22 -2.65 3.47
N GLN A 21 -6.21 -2.84 2.63
CA GLN A 21 -4.80 -2.79 3.05
C GLN A 21 -4.47 -1.47 3.75
N ARG A 22 -4.85 -0.31 3.17
CA ARG A 22 -4.60 1.03 3.71
C ARG A 22 -3.12 1.23 4.12
N SER A 23 -2.85 1.31 5.42
CA SER A 23 -1.52 1.51 6.01
C SER A 23 -0.80 0.22 6.39
N MET A 24 -1.45 -0.94 6.23
CA MET A 24 -0.85 -2.24 6.52
C MET A 24 0.07 -2.68 5.38
N THR A 25 1.07 -3.47 5.71
CA THR A 25 1.85 -4.21 4.70
C THR A 25 0.98 -5.27 4.02
N VAL A 26 1.39 -5.72 2.83
CA VAL A 26 0.68 -6.79 2.11
C VAL A 26 0.54 -8.04 2.98
N LEU A 27 1.60 -8.41 3.70
CA LEU A 27 1.59 -9.60 4.56
C LEU A 27 0.62 -9.48 5.74
N GLU A 28 0.57 -8.33 6.39
CA GLU A 28 -0.39 -8.07 7.47
C GLU A 28 -1.83 -8.10 6.96
N ALA A 29 -2.09 -7.48 5.81
CA ALA A 29 -3.42 -7.50 5.19
C ALA A 29 -3.84 -8.92 4.81
N VAL A 30 -2.94 -9.73 4.24
CA VAL A 30 -3.20 -11.15 3.93
C VAL A 30 -3.48 -11.94 5.21
N LYS A 31 -2.69 -11.75 6.27
CA LYS A 31 -2.90 -12.44 7.55
C LYS A 31 -4.27 -12.09 8.15
N LYS A 32 -4.66 -10.82 8.13
CA LYS A 32 -5.97 -10.36 8.61
C LYS A 32 -7.11 -10.90 7.73
N PHE A 33 -6.91 -10.95 6.42
CA PHE A 33 -7.86 -11.56 5.48
C PHE A 33 -8.09 -13.05 5.77
N GLU A 34 -7.03 -13.83 6.01
CA GLU A 34 -7.15 -15.25 6.37
C GLU A 34 -7.86 -15.45 7.71
N GLN A 35 -7.60 -14.59 8.70
CA GLN A 35 -8.28 -14.65 10.00
C GLN A 35 -9.78 -14.41 9.86
N LEU A 36 -10.18 -13.34 9.17
CA LEU A 36 -11.59 -13.02 8.93
C LEU A 36 -12.26 -14.05 8.01
N GLY A 37 -11.53 -14.58 7.03
CA GLY A 37 -12.03 -15.64 6.15
C GLY A 37 -12.34 -16.95 6.86
N ARG A 38 -11.63 -17.27 7.95
CA ARG A 38 -11.96 -18.42 8.82
C ARG A 38 -13.24 -18.20 9.61
N LEU A 39 -13.53 -16.97 9.99
CA LEU A 39 -14.74 -16.59 10.71
C LEU A 39 -15.96 -16.50 9.79
N CYS A 40 -15.74 -16.20 8.51
CA CYS A 40 -16.79 -16.03 7.50
C CYS A 40 -16.57 -16.93 6.26
N PRO A 41 -16.62 -18.27 6.40
CA PRO A 41 -16.34 -19.20 5.29
C PRO A 41 -17.31 -19.04 4.12
N GLU A 42 -18.56 -18.66 4.39
CA GLU A 42 -19.59 -18.43 3.37
C GLU A 42 -19.23 -17.30 2.39
N LEU A 43 -18.40 -16.34 2.82
CA LEU A 43 -17.95 -15.22 1.98
C LEU A 43 -16.84 -15.62 1.01
N ILE A 44 -16.18 -16.75 1.25
CA ILE A 44 -15.07 -17.29 0.46
C ILE A 44 -15.39 -18.73 0.05
N PRO A 45 -16.46 -18.96 -0.75
CA PRO A 45 -16.93 -20.30 -1.05
C PRO A 45 -15.94 -21.11 -1.91
N ASN A 46 -15.03 -20.44 -2.63
CA ASN A 46 -14.05 -21.08 -3.50
C ASN A 46 -12.80 -20.20 -3.70
N ILE A 47 -11.78 -20.80 -4.32
CA ILE A 47 -10.48 -20.16 -4.59
C ILE A 47 -10.64 -18.92 -5.48
N LYS A 48 -11.54 -18.96 -6.47
CA LYS A 48 -11.78 -17.83 -7.39
C LYS A 48 -12.28 -16.61 -6.63
N GLU A 49 -13.25 -16.79 -5.74
CA GLU A 49 -13.75 -15.73 -4.87
C GLU A 49 -12.71 -15.26 -3.86
N LYS A 50 -11.89 -16.18 -3.34
CA LYS A 50 -10.74 -15.83 -2.48
C LYS A 50 -9.80 -14.86 -3.19
N VAL A 51 -9.35 -15.22 -4.39
CA VAL A 51 -8.45 -14.40 -5.20
C VAL A 51 -9.10 -13.07 -5.56
N ARG A 52 -10.35 -13.08 -6.02
CA ARG A 52 -11.10 -11.86 -6.36
C ARG A 52 -11.19 -10.88 -5.19
N ARG A 53 -11.48 -11.37 -3.98
CA ARG A 53 -11.58 -10.55 -2.78
C ARG A 53 -10.22 -10.05 -2.30
N MET A 54 -9.17 -10.88 -2.37
CA MET A 54 -7.80 -10.46 -2.06
C MET A 54 -7.36 -9.32 -2.99
N ILE A 55 -7.59 -9.44 -4.30
CA ILE A 55 -7.31 -8.38 -5.26
C ILE A 55 -8.06 -7.09 -4.91
N LYS A 56 -9.34 -7.17 -4.50
CA LYS A 56 -10.16 -6.01 -4.10
C LYS A 56 -9.69 -5.37 -2.78
N MET A 57 -9.07 -6.15 -1.89
CA MET A 57 -8.54 -5.67 -0.61
C MET A 57 -7.29 -4.81 -0.79
N PHE A 58 -6.42 -5.16 -1.75
CA PHE A 58 -5.18 -4.43 -2.02
C PHE A 58 -5.43 -3.03 -2.58
N TRP A 59 -4.47 -2.15 -2.36
CA TRP A 59 -4.55 -0.75 -2.78
C TRP A 59 -4.46 -0.60 -4.30
N THR A 60 -5.04 0.48 -4.85
CA THR A 60 -5.21 0.65 -6.31
C THR A 60 -3.88 0.60 -7.09
N ASP A 61 -2.78 1.08 -6.52
CA ASP A 61 -1.48 1.06 -7.18
C ASP A 61 -0.88 -0.35 -7.25
N ILE A 62 -1.05 -1.13 -6.17
CA ILE A 62 -0.68 -2.55 -6.13
C ILE A 62 -1.57 -3.35 -7.08
N PHE A 63 -2.88 -3.08 -7.06
CA PHE A 63 -3.86 -3.69 -7.97
C PHE A 63 -3.47 -3.49 -9.45
N LYS A 64 -3.07 -2.27 -9.83
CA LYS A 64 -2.64 -1.97 -11.20
C LYS A 64 -1.44 -2.82 -11.61
N GLN A 65 -0.45 -2.98 -10.74
CA GLN A 65 0.73 -3.80 -11.03
C GLN A 65 0.42 -5.30 -11.03
N VAL A 66 -0.43 -5.77 -10.11
CA VAL A 66 -0.81 -7.20 -10.03
C VAL A 66 -1.61 -7.64 -11.26
N ASN A 67 -2.45 -6.75 -11.77
CA ASN A 67 -3.22 -6.96 -13.01
C ASN A 67 -2.49 -6.48 -14.26
N ALA A 68 -1.27 -5.94 -14.15
CA ALA A 68 -0.48 -5.60 -15.32
C ALA A 68 -0.03 -6.90 -16.01
N GLY A 69 -0.38 -7.06 -17.28
CA GLY A 69 -0.07 -8.24 -18.09
C GLY A 69 -1.31 -8.89 -18.70
N ASN A 70 -1.11 -9.92 -19.53
CA ASN A 70 -2.18 -10.57 -20.29
C ASN A 70 -3.02 -11.56 -19.46
N SER A 71 -2.63 -11.86 -18.21
CA SER A 71 -3.35 -12.81 -17.36
C SER A 71 -3.44 -12.34 -15.89
N PRO A 72 -4.67 -12.14 -15.36
CA PRO A 72 -4.85 -11.88 -13.94
C PRO A 72 -4.50 -13.14 -13.12
N PRO A 73 -4.08 -12.98 -11.85
CA PRO A 73 -3.76 -14.13 -11.01
C PRO A 73 -5.02 -14.98 -10.78
N THR A 74 -4.89 -16.28 -10.96
CA THR A 74 -5.96 -17.27 -10.74
C THR A 74 -5.76 -18.09 -9.47
N LEU A 75 -4.56 -18.05 -8.91
CA LEU A 75 -4.16 -18.75 -7.70
C LEU A 75 -3.84 -17.76 -6.58
N VAL A 76 -4.14 -18.16 -5.34
CA VAL A 76 -3.84 -17.36 -4.13
C VAL A 76 -2.35 -17.07 -4.02
N PHE A 77 -1.50 -18.08 -4.24
CA PHE A 77 -0.05 -17.93 -4.20
C PHE A 77 0.45 -16.89 -5.22
N ASP A 78 0.01 -16.99 -6.49
CA ASP A 78 0.39 -16.04 -7.54
C ASP A 78 -0.05 -14.62 -7.19
N CYS A 79 -1.28 -14.47 -6.68
CA CYS A 79 -1.79 -13.19 -6.19
C CYS A 79 -0.86 -12.59 -5.11
N ILE A 80 -0.54 -13.36 -4.06
CA ILE A 80 0.33 -12.90 -2.96
C ILE A 80 1.73 -12.55 -3.49
N SER A 81 2.36 -13.42 -4.29
CA SER A 81 3.71 -13.20 -4.80
C SER A 81 3.83 -11.98 -5.72
N ARG A 82 2.82 -11.72 -6.56
CA ARG A 82 2.77 -10.49 -7.37
C ARG A 82 2.57 -9.25 -6.51
N THR A 83 1.73 -9.35 -5.49
CA THR A 83 1.39 -8.23 -4.60
C THR A 83 2.60 -7.83 -3.74
N ILE A 84 3.34 -8.79 -3.19
CA ILE A 84 4.58 -8.51 -2.43
C ILE A 84 5.63 -7.82 -3.30
N ARG A 85 5.82 -8.31 -4.54
CA ARG A 85 6.74 -7.67 -5.50
C ARG A 85 6.31 -6.24 -5.82
N ALA A 86 5.02 -6.01 -6.05
CA ALA A 86 4.49 -4.68 -6.33
C ALA A 86 4.69 -3.72 -5.15
N GLU A 87 4.42 -4.16 -3.91
CA GLU A 87 4.66 -3.37 -2.71
C GLU A 87 6.14 -2.96 -2.57
N TYR A 88 7.06 -3.90 -2.80
CA TYR A 88 8.49 -3.61 -2.77
C TYR A 88 8.89 -2.50 -3.75
N TRP A 89 8.51 -2.63 -5.03
CA TRP A 89 8.87 -1.65 -6.05
C TRP A 89 8.21 -0.29 -5.83
N ILE A 90 6.96 -0.26 -5.36
CA ILE A 90 6.27 0.98 -5.01
C ILE A 90 6.98 1.70 -3.87
N ASN A 91 7.42 0.96 -2.84
CA ASN A 91 8.14 1.55 -1.71
C ASN A 91 9.51 2.08 -2.15
N GLN A 92 10.24 1.37 -3.00
CA GLN A 92 11.49 1.88 -3.57
C GLN A 92 11.31 3.15 -4.39
N ASP A 93 10.28 3.23 -5.25
CA ASP A 93 9.99 4.44 -6.03
C ASP A 93 9.63 5.63 -5.11
N LYS A 94 8.85 5.38 -4.05
CA LYS A 94 8.54 6.40 -3.03
C LYS A 94 9.80 6.91 -2.33
N GLU A 95 10.69 6.01 -1.92
CA GLU A 95 11.97 6.36 -1.29
C GLU A 95 12.86 7.17 -2.22
N ALA A 96 13.01 6.72 -3.48
CA ALA A 96 13.80 7.43 -4.49
C ALA A 96 13.26 8.86 -4.73
N ARG A 97 11.93 9.01 -4.85
CA ARG A 97 11.29 10.33 -4.98
C ARG A 97 11.49 11.20 -3.75
N ALA A 98 11.42 10.63 -2.55
CA ALA A 98 11.67 11.36 -1.32
C ALA A 98 13.11 11.88 -1.24
N GLN A 99 14.10 11.08 -1.68
CA GLN A 99 15.50 11.52 -1.75
C GLN A 99 15.70 12.65 -2.76
N ILE A 100 15.11 12.55 -3.96
CA ILE A 100 15.17 13.62 -4.97
C ILE A 100 14.55 14.91 -4.44
N PHE A 101 13.42 14.82 -3.72
CA PHE A 101 12.77 15.99 -3.14
C PHE A 101 13.62 16.63 -2.03
N LYS A 102 14.25 15.83 -1.18
CA LYS A 102 15.19 16.32 -0.15
C LYS A 102 16.38 17.05 -0.78
N ALA A 103 17.04 16.42 -1.76
CA ALA A 103 18.17 17.02 -2.48
C ALA A 103 17.81 18.37 -3.10
N LYS A 104 16.67 18.45 -3.83
CA LYS A 104 16.19 19.72 -4.41
C LYS A 104 15.92 20.81 -3.38
N LYS A 105 15.51 20.43 -2.16
CA LYS A 105 15.24 21.37 -1.07
C LYS A 105 16.56 21.88 -0.46
N GLU A 106 17.56 21.03 -0.36
CA GLU A 106 18.92 21.35 0.10
C GLU A 106 19.67 22.22 -0.92
N ASP A 107 19.55 21.94 -2.22
CA ASP A 107 20.12 22.77 -3.30
C ASP A 107 19.55 24.19 -3.25
N LYS A 108 18.22 24.33 -3.15
CA LYS A 108 17.55 25.63 -3.01
C LYS A 108 17.93 26.37 -1.73
N ALA A 109 18.21 25.64 -0.64
CA ALA A 109 18.66 26.25 0.61
C ALA A 109 20.10 26.77 0.48
N THR A 110 20.96 26.02 -0.21
CA THR A 110 22.36 26.37 -0.47
C THR A 110 22.46 27.58 -1.40
N GLU A 111 21.69 27.62 -2.49
CA GLU A 111 21.60 28.77 -3.40
C GLU A 111 21.16 30.05 -2.68
N ARG A 112 20.17 29.96 -1.78
CA ARG A 112 19.72 31.11 -0.98
C ARG A 112 20.74 31.59 0.04
N GLN A 113 21.66 30.73 0.49
CA GLN A 113 22.75 31.13 1.41
C GLN A 113 23.96 31.72 0.68
N LEU A 114 24.19 31.33 -0.58
CA LEU A 114 25.28 31.87 -1.41
C LEU A 114 24.99 33.29 -1.94
N GLN A 115 23.74 33.61 -2.26
CA GLN A 115 23.36 34.95 -2.75
C GLN A 115 23.67 36.12 -1.77
N PRO A 116 23.44 36.02 -0.45
CA PRO A 116 23.81 37.09 0.47
C PRO A 116 25.33 37.27 0.62
N ARG A 117 26.14 36.20 0.48
CA ARG A 117 27.61 36.28 0.61
C ARG A 117 28.27 37.01 -0.56
N GLN A 118 27.85 36.71 -1.79
CA GLN A 118 28.40 37.39 -2.98
C GLN A 118 28.13 38.89 -2.99
N ASN A 119 27.01 39.33 -2.41
CA ASN A 119 26.69 40.75 -2.27
C ASN A 119 27.53 41.44 -1.17
N GLN A 120 27.94 40.77 -0.10
CA GLN A 120 28.77 41.38 0.95
C GLN A 120 30.24 41.54 0.54
N ASP A 121 30.79 40.59 -0.22
CA ASP A 121 32.18 40.66 -0.69
C ASP A 121 32.41 41.70 -1.80
N ALA A 122 31.34 42.10 -2.51
CA ALA A 122 31.40 43.14 -3.53
C ALA A 122 31.52 44.57 -2.96
N TYR A 123 31.03 44.82 -1.74
CA TYR A 123 31.14 46.14 -1.07
C TYR A 123 32.40 46.31 -0.22
N ALA A 124 33.20 45.24 0.00
CA ALA A 124 34.44 45.30 0.78
C ALA A 124 35.71 45.54 -0.06
N LYS A 125 35.57 45.70 -1.40
CA LYS A 125 36.69 45.93 -2.34
C LYS A 125 36.61 47.24 -3.13
N GLY A 126 35.72 48.17 -2.76
CA GLY A 126 35.65 49.53 -3.31
C GLY A 126 36.09 50.54 -2.26
#